data_AF-A0AAJ7SUM5-F1
#
_entry.id   AF-A0AAJ7SUM5-F1
#
_cell.length_a   1.000
_cell.length_b   1.000
_cell.length_c   1.000
_cell.angle_alpha   90.00
_cell.angle_beta   90.00
_cell.angle_gamma   90.00
#
_symmetry.space_group_name_H-M   'P 1'
#
loop_
_entity.id
_entity.type
_entity.pdbx_description
1 polymer ?
#
loop_
_entity_poly.entity_id
_entity_poly.type
_entity_poly.pdbx_seq_one_letter_code
_entity_poly.pdbx_strand_id
1 'polypeptide(L)'
;MAASARVVQLVKPRIPLIKFHSRNPPKVSNAQELGKTAINLVGTAGSMPVKSLPMETLDPLPPRFRRKALDTIEMEYIQRGGPD
;
A
#
# COMPACT_ATOMS: atom_id res chain seq x y z
N MET A 1 -45.57 28.44 -42.01
CA MET A 1 -44.48 27.62 -41.42
C MET A 1 -44.58 27.77 -39.91
N ALA A 2 -45.11 26.77 -39.18
CA ALA A 2 -45.33 26.88 -37.74
C ALA A 2 -44.11 26.33 -36.98
N ALA A 3 -43.45 27.19 -36.20
CA ALA A 3 -42.30 26.81 -35.39
C ALA A 3 -42.78 26.11 -34.11
N SER A 4 -42.40 24.83 -33.96
CA SER A 4 -42.65 24.06 -32.74
C SER A 4 -41.62 24.44 -31.68
N ALA A 5 -42.06 25.21 -30.67
CA ALA A 5 -41.23 25.58 -29.54
C ALA A 5 -41.14 24.41 -28.55
N ARG A 6 -39.92 23.96 -28.23
CA ARG A 6 -39.69 22.91 -27.23
C ARG A 6 -39.81 23.52 -25.83
N VAL A 7 -40.78 23.05 -25.06
CA VAL A 7 -40.91 23.38 -23.63
C VAL A 7 -39.78 22.67 -22.89
N VAL A 8 -38.76 23.42 -22.48
CA VAL A 8 -37.69 22.90 -21.63
C VAL A 8 -38.14 23.05 -20.18
N GLN A 9 -38.47 21.93 -19.53
CA GLN A 9 -38.76 21.95 -18.10
C GLN A 9 -37.50 22.37 -17.34
N LEU A 10 -37.60 23.46 -16.59
CA LEU A 10 -36.54 23.94 -15.70
C LEU A 10 -36.50 23.04 -14.46
N VAL A 11 -35.71 21.97 -14.52
CA VAL A 11 -35.51 21.07 -13.38
C VAL A 11 -34.57 21.74 -12.37
N LYS A 12 -35.03 21.88 -11.11
CA LYS A 12 -34.20 22.41 -10.03
C LYS A 12 -33.04 21.44 -9.74
N PRO A 13 -31.78 21.88 -9.81
CA PRO A 13 -30.65 21.00 -9.52
C PRO A 13 -30.73 20.51 -8.07
N ARG A 14 -30.55 19.20 -7.88
CA ARG A 14 -30.61 18.54 -6.57
C ARG A 14 -29.31 18.76 -5.80
N ILE A 15 -29.40 18.99 -4.50
CA ILE A 15 -28.23 19.10 -3.62
C ILE A 15 -27.61 17.70 -3.47
N PRO A 16 -26.32 17.52 -3.81
CA PRO A 16 -25.65 16.23 -3.63
C PRO A 16 -25.49 15.91 -2.15
N LEU A 17 -25.87 14.70 -1.74
CA LEU A 17 -25.84 14.28 -0.33
C LEU A 17 -24.41 14.12 0.20
N ILE A 18 -23.46 13.78 -0.68
CA ILE A 18 -22.04 13.59 -0.34
C ILE A 18 -21.21 14.21 -1.47
N LYS A 19 -20.17 14.96 -1.11
CA LYS A 19 -19.16 15.47 -2.05
C LYS A 19 -17.87 14.69 -1.83
N PHE A 20 -17.41 13.99 -2.86
CA PHE A 20 -16.10 13.36 -2.83
C PHE A 20 -15.03 14.38 -3.20
N HIS A 21 -13.90 14.35 -2.49
CA HIS A 21 -12.75 15.15 -2.88
C HIS A 21 -12.24 14.69 -4.24
N SER A 22 -11.97 15.64 -5.14
CA SER A 22 -11.32 15.33 -6.41
C SER A 22 -9.91 14.82 -6.13
N ARG A 23 -9.71 13.51 -6.29
CA ARG A 23 -8.38 12.93 -6.30
C ARG A 23 -7.78 13.27 -7.66
N ASN A 24 -7.09 14.40 -7.76
CA ASN A 24 -6.18 14.60 -8.89
C ASN A 24 -5.14 13.48 -8.78
N PRO A 25 -5.09 12.50 -9.71
CA PRO A 25 -3.99 11.56 -9.68
C PRO A 25 -2.69 12.39 -9.80
N PRO A 26 -1.63 12.03 -9.06
CA PRO A 26 -0.34 12.65 -9.32
C PRO A 26 -0.08 12.54 -10.82
N LYS A 27 0.25 13.67 -11.46
CA LYS A 27 0.65 13.68 -12.88
C LYS A 27 1.89 12.77 -12.96
N VAL A 28 1.67 11.51 -13.31
CA VAL A 28 2.74 10.57 -13.65
C VAL A 28 3.31 11.03 -14.98
N SER A 29 4.18 12.04 -14.96
CA SER A 29 5.13 12.24 -16.04
C SER A 29 6.02 11.00 -16.06
N ASN A 30 5.86 10.19 -17.12
CA ASN A 30 6.53 8.91 -17.39
C ASN A 30 6.08 7.68 -16.59
N ALA A 31 4.97 7.07 -17.05
CA ALA A 31 4.61 5.68 -16.75
C ALA A 31 5.30 4.63 -17.67
N GLN A 32 6.44 4.96 -18.29
CA GLN A 32 7.10 4.11 -19.30
C GLN A 32 8.38 3.41 -18.80
N GLU A 33 8.79 3.53 -17.53
CA GLU A 33 10.03 2.86 -17.04
C GLU A 33 9.92 2.16 -15.67
N LEU A 34 8.74 1.70 -15.27
CA LEU A 34 8.63 0.83 -14.07
C LEU A 34 7.85 -0.45 -14.37
N GLY A 35 8.11 -1.04 -15.54
CA GLY A 35 7.53 -2.30 -16.00
C GLY A 35 8.55 -3.42 -16.21
N LYS A 36 9.78 -3.31 -15.67
CA LYS A 36 10.86 -4.27 -15.96
C LYS A 36 11.82 -4.51 -14.80
N THR A 37 11.31 -4.79 -13.60
CA THR A 37 12.08 -5.55 -12.59
C THR A 37 11.16 -6.55 -11.91
N ALA A 38 10.54 -7.42 -12.72
CA ALA A 38 10.22 -8.75 -12.25
C ALA A 38 11.55 -9.48 -12.03
N ILE A 39 12.01 -9.53 -10.77
CA ILE A 39 13.14 -10.37 -10.37
C ILE A 39 12.64 -11.25 -9.22
N ASN A 40 12.26 -12.47 -9.60
CA ASN A 40 12.30 -13.71 -8.84
C ASN A 40 12.41 -13.59 -7.31
N LEU A 41 11.27 -13.67 -6.61
CA LEU A 41 11.28 -14.16 -5.23
C LEU A 41 11.24 -15.69 -5.27
N VAL A 42 12.35 -16.29 -5.69
CA VAL A 42 12.63 -17.71 -5.48
C VAL A 42 13.03 -17.86 -4.02
N GLY A 43 12.23 -18.62 -3.29
CA GLY A 43 12.64 -19.14 -2.00
C GLY A 43 13.80 -20.10 -2.18
N THR A 44 14.89 -19.85 -1.48
CA THR A 44 15.87 -20.87 -1.10
C THR A 44 16.63 -20.39 0.12
N ALA A 45 16.64 -21.24 1.14
CA ALA A 45 17.56 -21.14 2.26
C ALA A 45 19.00 -21.04 1.71
N GLY A 46 19.68 -19.93 1.98
CA GLY A 46 21.02 -19.68 1.49
C GLY A 46 21.61 -18.48 2.22
N SER A 47 22.57 -18.77 3.10
CA SER A 47 23.40 -17.80 3.81
C SER A 47 24.03 -16.80 2.82
N MET A 48 23.51 -15.57 2.78
CA MET A 48 24.18 -14.43 2.16
C MET A 48 24.75 -13.55 3.28
N PRO A 49 25.96 -12.96 3.13
CA PRO A 49 26.49 -12.04 4.12
C PRO A 49 25.57 -10.82 4.15
N VAL A 50 24.76 -10.73 5.20
CA VAL A 50 23.92 -9.57 5.50
C VAL A 50 24.88 -8.40 5.64
N LYS A 51 24.95 -7.54 4.62
CA LYS A 51 25.53 -6.20 4.78
C LYS A 51 24.77 -5.60 5.95
N SER A 52 25.41 -5.53 7.11
CA SER A 52 24.81 -5.05 8.35
C SER A 52 24.33 -3.63 8.11
N LEU A 53 23.05 -3.49 7.74
CA LEU A 53 22.39 -2.21 7.77
C LEU A 53 22.57 -1.71 9.20
N PRO A 54 22.95 -0.44 9.39
CA PRO A 54 23.10 0.12 10.72
C PRO A 54 21.81 -0.21 11.46
N MET A 55 21.95 -0.92 12.58
CA MET A 55 20.83 -1.34 13.41
C MET A 55 20.03 -0.08 13.68
N GLU A 56 18.86 0.04 13.03
CA GLU A 56 18.04 1.24 13.03
C GLU A 56 17.81 1.56 14.50
N THR A 57 18.48 2.61 15.00
CA THR A 57 18.30 3.09 16.36
C THR A 57 16.83 3.33 16.47
N LEU A 58 16.16 2.45 17.21
CA LEU A 58 14.72 2.47 17.37
C LEU A 58 14.38 3.81 18.00
N ASP A 59 14.12 4.82 17.16
CA ASP A 59 13.35 5.98 17.54
C ASP A 59 12.19 5.44 18.37
N PRO A 60 11.83 6.04 19.51
CA PRO A 60 10.89 5.44 20.44
C PRO A 60 9.53 5.29 19.74
N LEU A 61 9.33 4.13 19.10
CA LEU A 61 8.12 3.79 18.41
C LEU A 61 7.00 3.85 19.45
N PRO A 62 5.82 4.39 19.10
CA PRO A 62 4.69 4.38 19.99
C PRO A 62 4.47 2.96 20.52
N PRO A 63 4.06 2.78 21.80
CA PRO A 63 3.99 1.46 22.43
C PRO A 63 3.20 0.40 21.63
N ARG A 64 2.23 0.83 20.82
CA ARG A 64 1.40 -0.05 19.97
C ARG A 64 2.15 -0.70 18.80
N PHE A 65 3.29 -0.13 18.39
CA PHE A 65 4.10 -0.60 17.26
C PHE A 65 5.41 -1.25 17.71
N ARG A 66 5.68 -1.32 19.02
CA ARG A 66 6.87 -1.99 19.53
C ARG A 66 6.70 -3.50 19.36
N ARG A 67 7.71 -4.14 18.78
CA ARG A 67 7.78 -5.61 18.76
C ARG A 67 7.95 -6.13 20.18
N LYS A 68 7.32 -7.26 20.49
CA LYS A 68 7.61 -8.00 21.72
C LYS A 68 8.97 -8.68 21.57
N ALA A 69 9.75 -8.74 22.64
CA ALA A 69 10.95 -9.59 22.66
C ALA A 69 10.51 -11.06 22.51
N LEU A 70 11.22 -11.81 21.68
CA LEU A 70 10.99 -13.25 21.50
C LEU A 70 11.78 -14.03 22.55
N ASP A 71 11.19 -15.13 23.03
CA ASP A 71 11.86 -16.04 23.96
C ASP A 71 12.83 -16.97 23.24
N THR A 72 13.85 -17.51 23.92
CA THR A 72 14.87 -18.37 23.30
C THR A 72 14.27 -19.67 22.76
N ILE A 73 13.32 -20.25 23.49
CA ILE A 73 12.61 -21.47 23.09
C ILE A 73 11.81 -21.21 21.81
N GLU A 74 11.16 -20.06 21.70
CA GLU A 74 10.39 -19.69 20.50
C GLU A 74 11.31 -19.44 19.30
N MET A 75 12.46 -18.80 19.51
CA MET A 75 13.47 -18.63 18.46
C MET A 75 13.91 -19.99 17.90
N GLU A 76 14.20 -20.97 18.77
CA GLU A 76 14.59 -22.32 18.35
C GLU A 76 13.46 -23.07 17.65
N TYR A 77 12.23 -22.98 18.16
CA TYR A 77 11.06 -23.60 17.54
C TYR A 77 10.81 -23.07 16.12
N ILE A 78 10.92 -21.74 15.93
CA ILE A 78 10.79 -21.09 14.62
C ILE A 78 11.93 -21.52 13.69
N GLN A 79 13.17 -21.57 14.19
CA GLN A 79 14.34 -22.00 13.40
C GLN A 79 14.25 -23.47 12.98
N ARG A 80 13.74 -24.34 13.86
CA ARG A 80 13.55 -25.77 13.60
C ARG A 80 12.37 -26.05 12.66
N GLY A 81 11.35 -25.19 12.68
CA GLY A 81 10.19 -25.28 11.79
C GLY A 81 8.99 -26.06 12.34
N GLY A 82 8.92 -26.27 13.66
CA GLY A 82 7.76 -26.94 14.28
C GLY A 82 8.12 -28.08 15.25
N PRO A 83 7.11 -28.86 15.68
CA PRO A 83 7.29 -30.12 16.39
C PRO A 83 7.65 -31.24 15.41
N ASP A 84 8.34 -32.26 15.93
CA ASP A 84 8.78 -33.44 15.17
C ASP A 84 7.61 -34.37 14.78
#